data_AF-A0A368F5L0-F1
#
_entry.id   AF-A0A368F5L0-F1
#
_cell.length_a   1.000
_cell.length_b   1.000
_cell.length_c   1.000
_cell.angle_alpha   90.00
_cell.angle_beta   90.00
_cell.angle_gamma   90.00
#
_symmetry.space_group_name_H-M   'P 1'
#
loop_
_entity.id
_entity.type
_entity.pdbx_description
1 polymer ?
#
loop_
_entity_poly.entity_id
_entity_poly.type
_entity_poly.pdbx_seq_one_letter_code
_entity_poly.pdbx_strand_id
1 'polypeptide(L)'
;MVMGSLENAMASTGGFCVGRSYVVGHQRLSGLGYCFSASLPPLLATAASEGLKIINEQPDRVARVQRFAVAVHRGLEAAFEGSNFAVQGVELSPMKHIVYNGDDAEKKLDALVERLFDESSIMITRARYLDRDELYPVTPR
;
A
#
# COMPACT_ATOMS: atom_id res chain seq x y z
N MET A 1 -6.35 16.49 11.91
CA MET A 1 -5.51 16.68 10.71
C MET A 1 -5.48 15.35 10.00
N VAL A 2 -5.60 15.33 8.67
CA VAL A 2 -5.46 14.14 7.84
C VAL A 2 -4.22 14.32 6.99
N MET A 3 -3.42 13.27 6.82
CA MET A 3 -2.26 13.24 5.95
C MET A 3 -2.38 12.07 4.98
N GLY A 4 -1.79 12.21 3.79
CA GLY A 4 -1.81 11.16 2.79
C GLY A 4 -0.67 11.29 1.79
N SER A 5 -0.33 10.19 1.14
CA SER A 5 0.64 10.14 0.04
C SER A 5 -0.05 10.28 -1.31
N LEU A 6 0.63 10.93 -2.26
CA LEU A 6 0.23 11.04 -3.66
C LEU A 6 0.90 9.95 -4.53
N GLU A 7 1.70 9.06 -3.95
CA GLU A 7 2.53 8.11 -4.69
C GLU A 7 1.77 6.88 -5.16
N ASN A 8 0.74 6.50 -4.43
CA ASN A 8 -0.01 5.27 -4.69
C ASN A 8 -1.17 5.53 -5.65
N ALA A 9 -2.38 5.72 -5.11
CA ALA A 9 -3.61 5.86 -5.90
C ALA A 9 -3.62 7.07 -6.84
N MET A 10 -2.76 8.07 -6.60
CA MET A 10 -2.72 9.32 -7.39
C MET A 10 -1.66 9.32 -8.48
N ALA A 11 -0.85 8.27 -8.60
CA ALA A 11 0.19 8.10 -9.62
C ALA A 11 1.12 9.34 -9.79
N SER A 12 1.48 9.97 -8.67
CA SER A 12 2.37 11.14 -8.62
C SER A 12 3.43 10.93 -7.54
N THR A 13 3.97 11.99 -6.93
CA THR A 13 4.89 11.89 -5.79
C THR A 13 4.58 12.92 -4.71
N GLY A 14 5.14 12.70 -3.52
CA GLY A 14 4.98 13.58 -2.37
C GLY A 14 3.73 13.27 -1.55
N GLY A 15 3.33 14.21 -0.71
CA GLY A 15 2.22 14.04 0.22
C GLY A 15 1.49 15.33 0.50
N PHE A 16 0.35 15.21 1.17
CA PHE A 16 -0.50 16.33 1.54
C PHE A 16 -0.94 16.23 2.99
N CYS A 17 -1.29 17.37 3.58
CA CYS A 17 -2.03 17.43 4.84
C CYS A 17 -3.27 18.32 4.68
N VAL A 18 -4.36 17.95 5.34
CA VAL A 18 -5.61 18.72 5.38
C VAL A 18 -6.04 18.89 6.84
N GLY A 19 -6.51 20.08 7.18
CA GLY A 19 -6.98 20.39 8.51
C GLY A 19 -7.50 21.81 8.60
N ARG A 20 -7.76 22.27 9.82
CA ARG A 20 -8.11 23.67 10.08
C ARG A 20 -6.97 24.58 9.61
N SER A 21 -7.31 25.76 9.11
CA SER A 21 -6.35 26.71 8.52
C SER A 21 -5.16 27.02 9.44
N TYR A 22 -5.40 27.26 10.74
CA TYR A 22 -4.33 27.51 11.71
C TYR A 22 -3.41 26.31 11.93
N VAL A 23 -3.95 25.08 11.80
CA VAL A 23 -3.18 23.84 11.93
C VAL A 23 -2.26 23.65 10.72
N VAL A 24 -2.79 23.86 9.51
CA VAL A 24 -2.00 23.80 8.27
C VAL A 24 -0.99 24.95 8.22
N GLY A 25 -1.38 26.15 8.66
CA GLY A 25 -0.49 27.31 8.77
C GLY A 25 0.69 27.05 9.69
N HIS A 26 0.46 26.43 10.86
CA HIS A 26 1.53 26.02 11.75
C HIS A 26 2.48 25.01 11.10
N GLN A 27 1.97 23.96 10.43
CA GLN A 27 2.80 22.99 9.71
C GLN A 27 3.62 23.63 8.59
N ARG A 28 3.03 24.57 7.86
CA ARG A 28 3.70 25.29 6.76
C ARG A 28 4.85 26.16 7.24
N LEU A 29 4.74 26.77 8.42
CA LEU A 29 5.74 27.69 8.98
C LEU A 29 6.78 26.97 9.84
N SER A 30 6.40 25.89 10.51
CA SER A 30 7.24 25.18 11.48
C SER A 30 7.75 23.82 10.99
N GLY A 31 7.22 23.31 9.86
CA GLY A 31 7.65 22.03 9.28
C GLY A 31 8.98 22.18 8.55
N LEU A 32 10.08 21.72 9.16
CA LEU A 32 11.43 21.78 8.57
C LEU A 32 11.48 21.15 7.17
N GLY A 33 10.85 19.99 6.99
CA GLY A 33 10.78 19.32 5.69
C GLY A 33 9.96 20.07 4.64
N TYR A 34 9.07 20.97 5.03
CA TYR A 34 8.35 21.84 4.11
C TYR A 34 9.16 23.11 3.77
N CYS A 35 9.79 23.73 4.76
CA CYS A 35 10.55 24.98 4.60
C CYS A 35 11.90 24.80 3.88
N PHE A 36 12.57 23.66 4.08
CA PHE A 36 13.92 23.40 3.60
C PHE A 36 13.96 22.30 2.51
N SER A 37 12.88 22.14 1.76
CA SER A 37 12.79 21.20 0.63
C SER A 37 12.28 21.91 -0.63
N ALA A 38 12.60 21.36 -1.79
CA ALA A 38 12.08 21.84 -3.06
C ALA A 38 10.59 21.51 -3.20
N SER A 39 9.84 22.41 -3.85
CA SER A 39 8.43 22.16 -4.17
C SER A 39 8.27 21.03 -5.19
N LEU A 40 7.13 20.35 -5.15
CA LEU A 40 6.75 19.34 -6.13
C LEU A 40 6.79 19.93 -7.56
N PRO A 41 7.43 19.27 -8.54
CA PRO A 41 7.42 19.73 -9.94
C PRO A 41 6.01 19.97 -10.48
N PRO A 42 5.76 21.03 -11.27
CA PRO A 42 4.42 21.38 -11.76
C PRO A 42 3.69 20.24 -12.49
N LEU A 43 4.43 19.44 -13.27
CA LEU A 43 3.90 18.27 -13.96
C LEU A 43 3.28 17.26 -12.98
N LEU A 44 3.98 16.94 -11.90
CA LEU A 44 3.53 15.98 -10.89
C LEU A 44 2.37 16.53 -10.06
N ALA A 45 2.40 17.82 -9.73
CA ALA A 45 1.27 18.50 -9.09
C ALA A 45 0.00 18.46 -9.96
N THR A 46 0.17 18.63 -11.28
CA THR A 46 -0.95 18.57 -12.24
C THR A 46 -1.48 17.14 -12.35
N ALA A 47 -0.59 16.14 -12.48
CA ALA A 47 -0.99 14.73 -12.52
C ALA A 47 -1.78 14.30 -11.28
N ALA A 48 -1.35 14.71 -10.08
CA ALA A 48 -2.08 14.44 -8.85
C ALA A 48 -3.47 15.12 -8.83
N SER A 49 -3.55 16.37 -9.30
CA SER A 49 -4.82 17.11 -9.39
C SER A 49 -5.80 16.44 -10.36
N GLU A 50 -5.34 16.02 -11.54
CA GLU A 50 -6.15 15.28 -12.50
C GLU A 50 -6.57 13.90 -11.98
N GLY A 51 -5.67 13.19 -11.29
CA GLY A 51 -6.02 11.95 -10.61
C GLY A 51 -7.17 12.12 -9.62
N LEU A 52 -7.20 13.23 -8.87
CA LEU A 52 -8.26 13.51 -7.90
C LEU A 52 -9.60 13.80 -8.60
N LYS A 53 -9.57 14.57 -9.69
CA LYS A 53 -10.76 14.82 -10.51
C LYS A 53 -11.32 13.52 -11.07
N ILE A 54 -10.48 12.65 -11.63
CA ILE A 54 -10.89 11.35 -12.15
C ILE A 54 -11.53 10.48 -11.08
N ILE A 55 -10.98 10.44 -9.86
CA ILE A 55 -11.57 9.69 -8.75
C ILE A 55 -12.95 10.24 -8.38
N ASN A 56 -13.11 11.57 -8.36
CA ASN A 56 -14.37 12.23 -8.03
C ASN A 56 -15.44 12.04 -9.13
N GLU A 57 -15.04 12.11 -10.40
CA GLU A 57 -15.93 11.96 -11.55
C GLU A 57 -16.28 10.49 -11.84
N GLN A 58 -15.43 9.53 -11.43
CA GLN A 58 -15.60 8.11 -11.72
C GLN A 58 -15.52 7.25 -10.45
N PRO A 59 -16.47 7.41 -9.50
CA PRO A 59 -16.47 6.69 -8.22
C PRO A 59 -16.54 5.17 -8.39
N ASP A 60 -17.09 4.69 -9.51
CA ASP A 60 -17.12 3.26 -9.86
C ASP A 60 -15.74 2.61 -9.95
N ARG A 61 -14.67 3.40 -10.18
CA ARG A 61 -13.29 2.88 -10.16
C ARG A 61 -12.93 2.35 -8.78
N VAL A 62 -13.27 3.08 -7.72
CA VAL A 62 -13.01 2.69 -6.34
C VAL A 62 -13.84 1.46 -5.99
N ALA A 63 -15.14 1.48 -6.32
CA ALA A 63 -16.03 0.33 -6.09
C ALA A 63 -15.56 -0.92 -6.86
N ARG A 64 -15.00 -0.77 -8.06
CA ARG A 64 -14.43 -1.87 -8.83
C ARG A 64 -13.18 -2.46 -8.17
N VAL A 65 -12.25 -1.63 -7.72
CA VAL A 65 -11.05 -2.10 -6.99
C VAL A 65 -11.45 -2.82 -5.71
N GLN A 66 -12.43 -2.30 -4.96
CA GLN A 66 -12.95 -2.95 -3.75
C GLN A 66 -13.57 -4.32 -4.04
N ARG A 67 -14.36 -4.45 -5.13
CA ARG A 67 -14.91 -5.76 -5.55
C ARG A 67 -13.81 -6.76 -5.90
N PHE A 68 -12.78 -6.33 -6.62
CA PHE A 68 -11.64 -7.20 -6.93
C PHE A 68 -10.83 -7.56 -5.68
N ALA A 69 -10.63 -6.62 -4.76
CA ALA A 69 -9.95 -6.86 -3.50
C ALA A 69 -10.66 -7.96 -2.69
N VAL A 70 -11.99 -7.91 -2.60
CA VAL A 70 -12.83 -8.93 -1.96
C VAL A 70 -12.68 -10.28 -2.66
N ALA A 71 -12.82 -10.31 -3.98
CA ALA A 71 -12.73 -11.54 -4.76
C ALA A 71 -11.36 -12.22 -4.62
N VAL A 72 -10.27 -11.46 -4.71
CA VAL A 72 -8.90 -11.95 -4.54
C VAL A 72 -8.67 -12.45 -3.12
N HIS A 73 -9.18 -11.75 -2.10
CA HIS A 73 -9.03 -12.16 -0.71
C HIS A 73 -9.64 -13.54 -0.46
N ARG A 74 -10.94 -13.71 -0.81
CA ARG A 74 -11.64 -14.99 -0.66
C ARG A 74 -11.01 -16.10 -1.49
N GLY A 75 -10.59 -15.76 -2.72
CA GLY A 75 -9.93 -16.70 -3.62
C GLY A 75 -8.62 -17.22 -3.04
N LEU A 76 -7.81 -16.35 -2.43
CA LEU A 76 -6.58 -16.72 -1.76
C LEU A 76 -6.83 -17.51 -0.46
N GLU A 77 -7.82 -17.11 0.35
CA GLU A 77 -8.20 -17.88 1.56
C GLU A 77 -8.59 -19.32 1.20
N ALA A 78 -9.45 -19.50 0.19
CA ALA A 78 -9.85 -20.82 -0.28
C ALA A 78 -8.66 -21.60 -0.88
N ALA A 79 -7.79 -20.94 -1.64
CA ALA A 79 -6.61 -21.59 -2.23
C ALA A 79 -5.58 -22.06 -1.19
N PHE A 80 -5.55 -21.42 -0.03
CA PHE A 80 -4.63 -21.77 1.05
C PHE A 80 -5.23 -22.69 2.11
N GLU A 81 -6.50 -23.07 1.97
CA GLU A 81 -7.16 -23.99 2.89
C GLU A 81 -6.39 -25.33 3.00
N GLY A 82 -6.10 -25.75 4.22
CA GLY A 82 -5.30 -26.96 4.50
C GLY A 82 -3.80 -26.83 4.23
N SER A 83 -3.32 -25.65 3.82
CA SER A 83 -1.90 -25.34 3.71
C SER A 83 -1.40 -24.52 4.90
N ASN A 84 -0.07 -24.33 4.99
CA ASN A 84 0.52 -23.41 5.97
C ASN A 84 0.54 -21.95 5.48
N PHE A 85 0.06 -21.65 4.28
CA PHE A 85 -0.09 -20.26 3.83
C PHE A 85 -1.39 -19.67 4.39
N ALA A 86 -1.40 -18.36 4.61
CA ALA A 86 -2.60 -17.63 4.98
C ALA A 86 -2.56 -16.23 4.36
N VAL A 87 -3.74 -15.62 4.21
CA VAL A 87 -3.87 -14.21 3.85
C VAL A 87 -4.15 -13.41 5.11
N GLN A 88 -3.46 -12.30 5.25
CA GLN A 88 -3.65 -11.35 6.31
C GLN A 88 -4.07 -9.99 5.74
N GLY A 89 -4.93 -9.31 6.49
CA GLY A 89 -5.45 -7.97 6.18
C GLY A 89 -6.96 -7.97 5.99
N VAL A 90 -7.50 -6.77 5.76
CA VAL A 90 -8.95 -6.59 5.59
C VAL A 90 -9.37 -7.00 4.18
N GLU A 91 -10.49 -7.70 4.07
CA GLU A 91 -11.05 -8.16 2.80
C GLU A 91 -11.24 -7.03 1.76
N LEU A 92 -11.67 -5.85 2.20
CA LEU A 92 -11.87 -4.67 1.36
C LEU A 92 -10.55 -4.01 0.90
N SER A 93 -9.45 -4.25 1.61
CA SER A 93 -8.14 -3.64 1.29
C SER A 93 -7.60 -4.18 -0.03
N PRO A 94 -7.20 -3.35 -1.00
CA PRO A 94 -6.56 -3.84 -2.23
C PRO A 94 -5.18 -4.45 -1.99
N MET A 95 -4.54 -4.15 -0.86
CA MET A 95 -3.27 -4.75 -0.46
C MET A 95 -3.53 -6.04 0.30
N LYS A 96 -2.98 -7.16 -0.19
CA LYS A 96 -3.09 -8.49 0.40
C LYS A 96 -1.71 -8.95 0.87
N HIS A 97 -1.60 -9.33 2.14
CA HIS A 97 -0.36 -9.84 2.71
C HIS A 97 -0.45 -11.36 2.82
N ILE A 98 0.45 -12.09 2.17
CA ILE A 98 0.51 -13.55 2.26
C ILE A 98 1.57 -13.90 3.32
N VAL A 99 1.19 -14.73 4.28
CA VAL A 99 2.06 -15.21 5.34
C VAL A 99 2.21 -16.72 5.28
N TYR A 100 3.29 -17.24 5.84
CA TYR A 100 3.52 -18.68 5.98
C TYR A 100 3.67 -19.02 7.48
N ASN A 101 2.77 -19.85 7.97
CA ASN A 101 2.65 -20.28 9.36
C ASN A 101 3.38 -21.60 9.57
N GLY A 102 4.71 -21.56 9.50
CA GLY A 102 5.56 -22.73 9.73
C GLY A 102 7.04 -22.36 9.75
N ASP A 103 7.88 -23.38 9.89
CA ASP A 103 9.34 -23.19 9.89
C ASP A 103 9.85 -22.74 8.52
N ASP A 104 10.99 -22.05 8.49
CA ASP A 104 11.63 -21.54 7.27
C ASP A 104 10.69 -20.66 6.40
N ALA A 105 9.79 -19.88 7.03
CA ALA A 105 8.80 -19.05 6.35
C ALA A 105 9.39 -18.17 5.23
N GLU A 106 10.55 -17.57 5.46
CA GLU A 106 11.24 -16.77 4.45
C GLU A 106 11.56 -17.55 3.17
N LYS A 107 12.14 -18.74 3.30
CA LYS A 107 12.48 -19.60 2.15
C LYS A 107 11.22 -20.05 1.42
N LYS A 108 10.14 -20.35 2.16
CA LYS A 108 8.86 -20.77 1.58
C LYS A 108 8.17 -19.64 0.82
N LEU A 109 8.23 -18.42 1.34
CA LEU A 109 7.72 -17.23 0.66
C LEU A 109 8.56 -16.88 -0.58
N ASP A 110 9.89 -17.00 -0.50
CA ASP A 110 10.77 -16.79 -1.65
C ASP A 110 10.49 -17.82 -2.76
N ALA A 111 10.36 -19.09 -2.42
CA ALA A 111 9.96 -20.13 -3.37
C ALA A 111 8.55 -19.89 -3.96
N LEU A 112 7.61 -19.32 -3.20
CA LEU A 112 6.30 -18.95 -3.71
C LEU A 112 6.39 -17.81 -4.74
N VAL A 113 7.20 -16.79 -4.46
CA VAL A 113 7.45 -15.66 -5.37
C VAL A 113 8.04 -16.15 -6.69
N GLU A 114 9.09 -16.96 -6.63
CA GLU A 114 9.75 -17.55 -7.80
C GLU A 114 8.77 -18.39 -8.62
N ARG A 115 8.04 -19.30 -7.97
CA ARG A 115 7.07 -20.16 -8.65
C ARG A 115 5.96 -19.36 -9.35
N LEU A 116 5.41 -18.34 -8.70
CA LEU A 116 4.35 -17.52 -9.30
C LEU A 116 4.87 -16.71 -10.50
N PHE A 117 6.11 -16.26 -10.45
CA PHE A 117 6.75 -15.57 -11.56
C PHE A 117 7.02 -16.53 -12.73
N ASP A 118 7.68 -17.66 -12.47
CA ASP A 118 8.14 -18.60 -13.50
C ASP A 118 6.98 -19.38 -14.15
N GLU A 119 6.02 -19.87 -13.36
CA GLU A 119 4.96 -20.75 -13.85
C GLU A 119 3.70 -20.00 -14.28
N SER A 120 3.42 -18.84 -13.66
CA SER A 120 2.14 -18.13 -13.85
C SER A 120 2.30 -16.69 -14.34
N SER A 121 3.54 -16.18 -14.50
CA SER A 121 3.80 -14.78 -14.85
C SER A 121 3.12 -13.77 -13.90
N ILE A 122 2.94 -14.17 -12.64
CA ILE A 122 2.39 -13.31 -11.58
C ILE A 122 3.56 -12.75 -10.78
N MET A 123 3.69 -11.42 -10.79
CA MET A 123 4.72 -10.73 -10.02
C MET A 123 4.18 -10.32 -8.65
N ILE A 124 4.76 -10.90 -7.60
CA ILE A 124 4.58 -10.48 -6.22
C ILE A 124 5.96 -10.26 -5.59
N THR A 125 6.01 -9.59 -4.44
CA THR A 125 7.27 -9.38 -3.71
C THR A 125 7.11 -9.78 -2.25
N ARG A 126 8.19 -10.30 -1.68
CA ARG A 126 8.23 -10.64 -0.25
C ARG A 126 8.57 -9.39 0.56
N ALA A 127 7.77 -9.11 1.58
CA ALA A 127 8.14 -8.13 2.60
C ALA A 127 9.38 -8.62 3.36
N ARG A 128 10.39 -7.76 3.49
CA ARG A 128 11.66 -8.07 4.16
C ARG A 128 11.83 -7.09 5.31
N TYR A 129 12.36 -7.61 6.41
CA TYR A 129 12.38 -6.93 7.68
C TYR A 129 13.73 -7.15 8.35
N LEU A 130 14.10 -6.21 9.23
CA LEU A 130 15.37 -6.24 9.95
C LEU A 130 15.12 -6.65 11.39
N ASP A 131 15.07 -7.96 11.66
CA ASP A 131 14.70 -8.52 12.97
C ASP A 131 15.50 -7.95 14.17
N ARG A 132 16.72 -7.46 13.91
CA ARG A 132 17.61 -6.90 14.95
C ARG A 132 17.36 -5.42 15.25
N ASP A 133 16.76 -4.71 14.31
CA ASP A 133 16.63 -3.25 14.35
C ASP A 133 15.17 -2.80 14.54
N GLU A 134 14.21 -3.72 14.51
CA GLU A 134 12.80 -3.41 14.74
C GLU A 134 12.43 -3.42 16.24
N LEU A 135 11.89 -2.29 16.70
CA LEU A 135 11.42 -2.10 18.08
C LEU A 135 10.14 -2.90 18.39
N TYR A 136 9.39 -3.29 17.35
CA TYR A 136 8.11 -3.98 17.44
C TYR A 136 8.13 -5.28 16.62
N PRO A 137 7.25 -6.24 16.91
CA PRO A 137 7.15 -7.47 16.13
C PRO A 137 6.85 -7.13 14.66
N VAL A 138 7.70 -7.67 13.82
CA VAL A 138 7.79 -7.48 12.37
C VAL A 138 6.50 -7.83 11.61
N THR A 139 5.78 -8.84 12.10
CA THR A 139 4.58 -9.32 11.43
C THR A 139 3.42 -8.36 11.73
N PRO A 140 2.80 -7.75 10.70
CA PRO A 140 1.51 -7.09 10.87
C PRO A 140 0.59 -8.06 11.63
N ARG A 141 -0.22 -7.60 12.57
CA ARG A 141 -1.27 -8.40 13.20
C ARG A 141 -2.61 -8.06 12.55
#